data_AF-A0A1V8SRW9-F1
#
_entry.id   AF-A0A1V8SRW9-F1
#
_cell.length_a   1.000
_cell.length_b   1.000
_cell.length_c   1.000
_cell.angle_alpha   90.00
_cell.angle_beta   90.00
_cell.angle_gamma   90.00
#
_symmetry.space_group_name_H-M   'P 1'
#
loop_
_entity.id
_entity.type
_entity.pdbx_description
1 polymer ?
#
loop_
_entity_poly.entity_id
_entity_poly.type
_entity_poly.pdbx_seq_one_letter_code
_entity_poly.pdbx_strand_id
1 'polypeptide(L)'
;MTTKHLVTAESKVMCQALLAQDETAPAYNSCSEEVYIRIFQRASKCNEERVRRDLTPHIVPSAELLYVLDHETTLENVREEMSGDWTKCSLLGGTQPRPDYAYGPSSATFSEEERAKLENYTNTNKPTKFTESMYFPFLLCEAKCGKKNINDADRQNVHSASIAVNAIVQLCRAAGEDSAESLSGHILVFSISHDNERVKIYGHFPIIRDGRTTFHRYYVHDYSLDGHYGRDRNTGSNFTRAVYRDFYPLHLQRIQQAVARLPDPRITSIVSDLSVGEAETQASEQSSQDMDSSARPPLRRVKSRGSQGELTLMKQQMAKIEQMYKAQLEQQQKQMEQQREESQKQIVLLERLLAQTQSR
;
A
#
# COMPACT_ATOMS: atom_id res chain seq x y z
N MET A 1 -12.67 10.41 -20.06
CA MET A 1 -11.71 11.53 -20.19
C MET A 1 -10.34 11.05 -19.78
N THR A 2 -9.35 11.13 -20.67
CA THR A 2 -7.98 10.64 -20.42
C THR A 2 -7.31 11.53 -19.36
N THR A 3 -7.05 11.01 -18.16
CA THR A 3 -6.40 11.73 -17.03
C THR A 3 -5.01 12.30 -17.35
N LYS A 4 -4.44 11.93 -18.51
CA LYS A 4 -3.16 12.39 -19.05
C LYS A 4 -2.97 13.92 -19.09
N HIS A 5 -4.05 14.69 -19.22
CA HIS A 5 -3.97 16.16 -19.28
C HIS A 5 -3.99 16.82 -17.90
N LEU A 6 -4.32 16.08 -16.83
CA LEU A 6 -4.45 16.62 -15.48
C LEU A 6 -3.13 16.59 -14.69
N VAL A 7 -2.21 15.70 -15.05
CA VAL A 7 -0.88 15.61 -14.44
C VAL A 7 0.07 16.67 -15.00
N THR A 8 0.86 17.28 -14.11
CA THR A 8 1.77 18.38 -14.47
C THR A 8 2.88 17.94 -15.43
N ALA A 9 3.46 18.90 -16.15
CA ALA A 9 4.55 18.64 -17.08
C ALA A 9 5.79 18.14 -16.33
N GLU A 10 6.08 18.73 -15.18
CA GLU A 10 7.16 18.39 -14.26
C GLU A 10 7.05 16.94 -13.81
N SER A 11 5.84 16.51 -13.41
CA SER A 11 5.61 15.11 -13.02
C SER A 11 5.79 14.13 -14.18
N LYS A 12 5.44 14.52 -15.41
CA LYS A 12 5.67 13.67 -16.60
C LYS A 12 7.16 13.54 -16.91
N VAL A 13 7.91 14.64 -16.85
CA VAL A 13 9.36 14.65 -17.05
C VAL A 13 10.05 13.81 -15.98
N MET A 14 9.63 13.94 -14.72
CA MET A 14 10.12 13.10 -13.62
C MET A 14 9.86 11.61 -13.92
N CYS A 15 8.64 11.22 -14.30
CA CYS A 15 8.35 9.82 -14.66
C CYS A 15 9.23 9.31 -15.81
N GLN A 16 9.50 10.13 -16.83
CA GLN A 16 10.39 9.75 -17.93
C GLN A 16 11.83 9.56 -17.43
N ALA A 17 12.32 10.45 -16.57
CA ALA A 17 13.65 10.33 -15.97
C ALA A 17 13.79 9.06 -15.11
N LEU A 18 12.77 8.76 -14.28
CA LEU A 18 12.75 7.55 -13.45
C LEU A 18 12.72 6.26 -14.29
N LEU A 19 12.09 6.27 -15.47
CA LEU A 19 12.05 5.12 -16.38
C LEU A 19 13.31 4.97 -17.24
N ALA A 20 14.03 6.07 -17.52
CA ALA A 20 15.20 6.06 -18.39
C ALA A 20 16.47 5.48 -17.72
N GLN A 21 16.35 4.94 -16.51
CA GLN A 21 17.47 4.39 -15.77
C GLN A 21 17.88 3.03 -16.34
N ASP A 22 19.17 2.91 -16.64
CA ASP A 22 19.80 1.67 -17.08
C ASP A 22 20.88 1.26 -16.07
N GLU A 23 20.42 0.76 -14.93
CA GLU A 23 21.28 0.24 -13.88
C GLU A 23 21.28 -1.30 -13.90
N THR A 24 22.36 -1.86 -13.34
CA THR A 24 22.44 -3.29 -13.06
C THR A 24 21.55 -3.63 -11.87
N ALA A 25 21.15 -4.90 -11.79
CA ALA A 25 20.42 -5.41 -10.62
C ALA A 25 21.20 -5.15 -9.31
N PRO A 26 20.50 -4.88 -8.19
CA PRO A 26 21.10 -4.80 -6.86
C PRO A 26 21.99 -6.00 -6.54
N ALA A 27 23.02 -5.79 -5.73
CA ALA A 27 23.95 -6.86 -5.39
C ALA A 27 23.23 -8.01 -4.68
N TYR A 28 22.33 -7.70 -3.75
CA TYR A 28 21.62 -8.71 -2.95
C TYR A 28 20.70 -9.66 -3.74
N ASN A 29 20.20 -9.25 -4.92
CA ASN A 29 19.34 -10.07 -5.77
C ASN A 29 19.91 -10.24 -7.19
N SER A 30 21.21 -9.92 -7.37
CA SER A 30 21.90 -10.03 -8.64
C SER A 30 21.92 -11.48 -9.12
N CYS A 31 21.59 -11.70 -10.39
CA CYS A 31 21.70 -13.00 -11.02
C CYS A 31 21.90 -12.85 -12.53
N SER A 32 22.45 -13.90 -13.16
CA SER A 32 22.58 -13.92 -14.62
C SER A 32 21.20 -13.99 -15.27
N GLU A 33 21.13 -13.61 -16.55
CA GLU A 33 19.91 -13.71 -17.36
C GLU A 33 19.33 -15.12 -17.34
N GLU A 34 20.18 -16.13 -17.50
CA GLU A 34 19.76 -17.53 -17.53
C GLU A 34 19.22 -17.99 -16.18
N VAL A 35 19.79 -17.49 -15.08
CA VAL A 35 19.28 -17.76 -13.73
C VAL A 35 17.93 -17.08 -13.52
N TYR A 36 17.80 -15.81 -13.91
CA TYR A 36 16.54 -15.07 -13.83
C TYR A 36 15.43 -15.77 -14.60
N ILE A 37 15.68 -16.18 -15.85
CA ILE A 37 14.71 -16.90 -16.68
C ILE A 37 14.26 -18.20 -15.98
N ARG A 38 15.17 -18.94 -15.34
CA ARG A 38 14.81 -20.15 -14.57
C ARG A 38 13.96 -19.83 -13.34
N ILE A 39 14.27 -18.76 -12.61
CA ILE A 39 13.45 -18.31 -11.48
C ILE A 39 12.05 -17.95 -11.98
N PHE A 40 11.96 -17.15 -13.04
CA PHE A 40 10.73 -16.74 -13.69
C PHE A 40 9.87 -17.92 -14.14
N GLN A 41 10.43 -18.88 -14.87
CA GLN A 41 9.71 -20.06 -15.34
C GLN A 41 9.19 -20.95 -14.21
N ARG A 42 9.86 -20.94 -13.05
CA ARG A 42 9.40 -21.69 -11.87
C ARG A 42 8.31 -20.93 -11.14
N ALA A 43 8.48 -19.64 -10.89
CA ALA A 43 7.54 -18.82 -10.15
C ALA A 43 6.22 -18.62 -10.89
N SER A 44 6.27 -18.44 -12.22
CA SER A 44 5.08 -18.24 -13.08
C SER A 44 4.10 -19.42 -13.09
N LYS A 45 4.56 -20.63 -12.72
CA LYS A 45 3.73 -21.83 -12.62
C LYS A 45 3.22 -22.09 -11.21
N CYS A 46 3.54 -21.23 -10.25
CA CYS A 46 3.21 -21.39 -8.84
C CYS A 46 2.01 -20.51 -8.43
N ASN A 47 1.84 -20.31 -7.13
CA ASN A 47 0.79 -19.46 -6.54
C ASN A 47 1.27 -18.01 -6.33
N GLU A 48 0.34 -17.14 -5.92
CA GLU A 48 0.57 -15.71 -5.65
C GLU A 48 1.73 -15.47 -4.68
N GLU A 49 1.85 -16.29 -3.63
CA GLU A 49 2.96 -16.23 -2.66
C GLU A 49 4.33 -16.45 -3.31
N ARG A 50 4.42 -17.36 -4.29
CA ARG A 50 5.66 -17.64 -5.01
C ARG A 50 6.00 -16.56 -6.01
N VAL A 51 5.00 -15.98 -6.69
CA VAL A 51 5.20 -14.78 -7.51
C VAL A 51 5.73 -13.65 -6.65
N ARG A 52 5.12 -13.43 -5.47
CA ARG A 52 5.54 -12.38 -4.55
C ARG A 52 6.98 -12.58 -4.06
N ARG A 53 7.31 -13.77 -3.58
CA ARG A 53 8.63 -14.06 -3.03
C ARG A 53 9.73 -14.10 -4.09
N ASP A 54 9.45 -14.71 -5.25
CA ASP A 54 10.50 -15.03 -6.24
C ASP A 54 10.61 -13.98 -7.35
N LEU A 55 9.54 -13.23 -7.68
CA LEU A 55 9.55 -12.24 -8.77
C LEU A 55 9.51 -10.81 -8.27
N THR A 56 8.71 -10.50 -7.25
CA THR A 56 8.59 -9.11 -6.77
C THR A 56 9.93 -8.50 -6.39
N PRO A 57 10.89 -9.19 -5.73
CA PRO A 57 12.19 -8.58 -5.42
C PRO A 57 12.99 -8.13 -6.65
N HIS A 58 12.74 -8.69 -7.84
CA HIS A 58 13.37 -8.27 -9.09
C HIS A 58 12.63 -7.11 -9.78
N ILE A 59 11.42 -6.76 -9.32
CA ILE A 59 10.59 -5.68 -9.87
C ILE A 59 10.56 -4.50 -8.89
N VAL A 60 10.39 -4.78 -7.60
CA VAL A 60 10.31 -3.83 -6.49
C VAL A 60 11.33 -4.29 -5.44
N PRO A 61 12.61 -3.91 -5.59
CA PRO A 61 13.64 -4.28 -4.64
C PRO A 61 13.36 -3.73 -3.23
N SER A 62 13.78 -4.51 -2.25
CA SER A 62 13.63 -4.21 -0.82
C SER A 62 14.52 -3.03 -0.45
N ALA A 63 13.91 -1.96 0.06
CA ALA A 63 14.64 -0.79 0.55
C ALA A 63 15.54 -1.14 1.75
N GLU A 64 15.08 -2.03 2.64
CA GLU A 64 15.84 -2.44 3.82
C GLU A 64 17.06 -3.31 3.44
N LEU A 65 16.91 -4.23 2.46
CA LEU A 65 18.05 -5.02 1.99
C LEU A 65 19.04 -4.19 1.17
N LEU A 66 18.58 -3.21 0.39
CA LEU A 66 19.44 -2.24 -0.28
C LEU A 66 20.27 -1.44 0.73
N TYR A 67 19.68 -1.03 1.85
CA TYR A 67 20.42 -0.38 2.93
C TYR A 67 21.46 -1.31 3.57
N VAL A 68 21.04 -2.51 3.98
CA VAL A 68 21.88 -3.43 4.77
C VAL A 68 23.01 -4.05 3.94
N LEU A 69 22.73 -4.45 2.70
CA LEU A 69 23.64 -5.25 1.88
C LEU A 69 24.34 -4.42 0.79
N ASP A 70 23.66 -3.43 0.23
CA ASP A 70 24.17 -2.60 -0.86
C ASP A 70 24.63 -1.20 -0.36
N HIS A 71 24.51 -0.94 0.95
CA HIS A 71 24.92 0.30 1.63
C HIS A 71 24.26 1.57 1.07
N GLU A 72 23.02 1.48 0.57
CA GLU A 72 22.23 2.64 0.14
C GLU A 72 21.74 3.45 1.37
N THR A 73 22.57 4.34 1.89
CA THR A 73 22.33 5.09 3.14
C THR A 73 21.11 6.00 3.10
N THR A 74 20.66 6.43 1.92
CA THR A 74 19.41 7.19 1.75
C THR A 74 18.18 6.39 2.18
N LEU A 75 18.30 5.07 2.35
CA LEU A 75 17.21 4.16 2.71
C LEU A 75 17.24 3.69 4.15
N GLU A 76 18.19 4.15 4.98
CA GLU A 76 18.34 3.77 6.40
C GLU A 76 17.01 3.84 7.17
N ASN A 77 16.22 4.88 6.91
CA ASN A 77 14.97 5.17 7.62
C ASN A 77 13.72 4.89 6.78
N VAL A 78 13.84 4.21 5.64
CA VAL A 78 12.69 3.73 4.87
C VAL A 78 12.20 2.42 5.48
N ARG A 79 10.89 2.31 5.74
CA ARG A 79 10.24 1.06 6.13
C ARG A 79 9.62 0.38 4.94
N GLU A 80 9.79 -0.93 4.91
CA GLU A 80 9.12 -1.85 4.02
C GLU A 80 8.12 -2.69 4.83
N GLU A 81 6.84 -2.59 4.49
CA GLU A 81 5.78 -3.34 5.14
C GLU A 81 5.18 -4.33 4.13
N MET A 82 5.24 -5.62 4.46
CA MET A 82 4.72 -6.70 3.62
C MET A 82 3.36 -7.16 4.12
N SER A 83 2.32 -6.99 3.31
CA SER A 83 0.95 -7.41 3.67
C SER A 83 0.47 -6.86 5.02
N GLY A 84 0.86 -5.62 5.34
CA GLY A 84 0.48 -4.94 6.59
C GLY A 84 -0.89 -4.27 6.49
N ASP A 85 -1.77 -4.55 7.44
CA ASP A 85 -3.09 -3.91 7.51
C ASP A 85 -2.96 -2.43 7.85
N TRP A 86 -3.60 -1.56 7.06
CA TRP A 86 -3.63 -0.14 7.34
C TRP A 86 -4.67 0.15 8.42
N THR A 87 -4.24 0.14 9.69
CA THR A 87 -5.12 0.22 10.87
C THR A 87 -5.30 1.64 11.41
N LYS A 88 -4.50 2.60 10.92
CA LYS A 88 -4.44 3.97 11.45
C LYS A 88 -5.17 5.01 10.60
N CYS A 89 -5.84 4.59 9.51
CA CYS A 89 -6.53 5.48 8.58
C CYS A 89 -7.99 5.10 8.33
N SER A 90 -8.82 6.11 8.05
CA SER A 90 -10.18 5.93 7.55
C SER A 90 -10.13 5.47 6.10
N LEU A 91 -11.05 4.59 5.74
CA LEU A 91 -11.17 4.10 4.37
C LEU A 91 -11.87 5.13 3.49
N LEU A 92 -11.40 5.29 2.25
CA LEU A 92 -12.14 5.99 1.20
C LEU A 92 -13.16 5.04 0.54
N GLY A 93 -13.99 4.38 1.36
CA GLY A 93 -14.83 3.25 0.98
C GLY A 93 -14.04 1.92 0.84
N GLY A 94 -14.71 0.82 0.49
CA GLY A 94 -14.04 -0.46 0.25
C GLY A 94 -13.57 -1.22 1.50
N THR A 95 -12.73 -2.24 1.29
CA THR A 95 -12.12 -3.04 2.36
C THR A 95 -10.86 -2.37 2.89
N GLN A 96 -10.46 -2.72 4.10
CA GLN A 96 -9.21 -2.25 4.69
C GLN A 96 -8.03 -2.51 3.75
N PRO A 97 -7.23 -1.47 3.40
CA PRO A 97 -6.03 -1.62 2.60
C PRO A 97 -5.04 -2.56 3.28
N ARG A 98 -4.48 -3.46 2.46
CA ARG A 98 -3.42 -4.38 2.85
C ARG A 98 -2.51 -4.64 1.63
N PRO A 99 -1.70 -3.66 1.21
CA PRO A 99 -0.80 -3.81 0.07
C PRO A 99 0.15 -5.00 0.26
N ASP A 100 0.47 -5.71 -0.82
CA ASP A 100 1.48 -6.78 -0.77
C ASP A 100 2.83 -6.22 -0.31
N TYR A 101 3.22 -5.05 -0.83
CA TYR A 101 4.31 -4.23 -0.30
C TYR A 101 3.90 -2.75 -0.22
N ALA A 102 4.37 -2.07 0.81
CA ALA A 102 4.31 -0.62 0.94
C ALA A 102 5.62 -0.09 1.51
N TYR A 103 6.04 1.08 1.01
CA TYR A 103 7.26 1.75 1.43
C TYR A 103 6.93 3.17 1.89
N GLY A 104 7.47 3.54 3.05
CA GLY A 104 7.25 4.85 3.64
C GLY A 104 8.29 5.21 4.70
N PRO A 105 8.42 6.49 5.09
CA PRO A 105 9.26 6.89 6.20
C PRO A 105 8.99 6.12 7.49
N SER A 106 10.05 5.72 8.18
CA SER A 106 9.97 5.26 9.57
C SER A 106 9.78 6.44 10.53
N SER A 107 9.42 6.14 11.78
CA SER A 107 9.43 7.12 12.87
C SER A 107 10.78 7.83 13.03
N ALA A 108 11.90 7.13 12.81
CA ALA A 108 13.25 7.68 12.97
C ALA A 108 13.62 8.73 11.89
N THR A 109 12.83 8.83 10.83
CA THR A 109 12.98 9.88 9.81
C THR A 109 12.64 11.28 10.35
N PHE A 110 11.83 11.34 11.42
CA PHE A 110 11.31 12.58 11.98
C PHE A 110 11.96 12.87 13.33
N SER A 111 12.34 14.13 13.54
CA SER A 111 12.78 14.63 14.83
C SER A 111 11.68 14.47 15.89
N GLU A 112 12.05 14.53 17.17
CA GLU A 112 11.09 14.48 18.27
C GLU A 112 10.02 15.60 18.18
N GLU A 113 10.42 16.79 17.73
CA GLU A 113 9.51 17.89 17.45
C GLU A 113 8.51 17.55 16.35
N GLU A 114 9.00 17.09 15.20
CA GLU A 114 8.15 16.73 14.06
C GLU A 114 7.19 15.61 14.43
N ARG A 115 7.64 14.62 15.20
CA ARG A 115 6.78 13.54 15.71
C ARG A 115 5.69 14.07 16.63
N ALA A 116 6.00 14.95 17.57
CA ALA A 116 5.00 15.56 18.45
C ALA A 116 3.95 16.35 17.66
N LYS A 117 4.36 17.09 16.63
CA LYS A 117 3.44 17.81 15.73
C LYS A 117 2.54 16.85 14.95
N LEU A 118 3.12 15.78 14.39
CA LEU A 118 2.37 14.74 13.66
C LEU A 118 1.38 14.01 14.57
N GLU A 119 1.77 13.66 15.79
CA GLU A 119 0.92 12.99 16.78
C GLU A 119 -0.25 13.88 17.24
N ASN A 120 -0.01 15.17 17.43
CA ASN A 120 -1.09 16.11 17.76
C ASN A 120 -2.04 16.37 16.58
N TYR A 121 -1.53 16.30 15.35
CA TYR A 121 -2.32 16.50 14.13
C TYR A 121 -3.14 15.26 13.73
N THR A 122 -2.60 14.06 13.96
CA THR A 122 -3.13 12.82 13.37
C THR A 122 -4.51 12.46 13.92
N ASN A 123 -5.38 12.02 13.03
CA ASN A 123 -6.62 11.32 13.36
C ASN A 123 -7.01 10.41 12.20
N THR A 124 -8.05 9.61 12.38
CA THR A 124 -8.46 8.60 11.38
C THR A 124 -8.70 9.22 9.99
N ASN A 125 -9.25 10.43 9.89
CA ASN A 125 -9.51 11.10 8.60
C ASN A 125 -8.29 11.87 8.04
N LYS A 126 -7.28 12.12 8.88
CA LYS A 126 -6.03 12.80 8.54
C LYS A 126 -4.86 11.94 9.03
N PRO A 127 -4.70 10.73 8.47
CA PRO A 127 -3.70 9.80 8.95
C PRO A 127 -2.31 10.32 8.62
N THR A 128 -1.43 10.38 9.60
CA THR A 128 0.02 10.59 9.37
C THR A 128 0.75 9.26 9.26
N LYS A 129 0.23 8.26 9.96
CA LYS A 129 0.72 6.89 10.07
C LYS A 129 -0.29 5.93 9.47
N PHE A 130 0.19 4.84 8.88
CA PHE A 130 -0.63 3.85 8.18
C PHE A 130 -0.56 2.48 8.84
N THR A 131 0.64 2.09 9.29
CA THR A 131 0.89 0.91 10.14
C THR A 131 1.45 1.35 11.50
N GLU A 132 1.93 0.41 12.32
CA GLU A 132 2.65 0.75 13.56
C GLU A 132 4.05 1.33 13.31
N SER A 133 4.59 1.24 12.09
CA SER A 133 5.97 1.65 11.81
C SER A 133 6.12 2.64 10.64
N MET A 134 5.13 2.71 9.74
CA MET A 134 5.22 3.44 8.47
C MET A 134 4.34 4.69 8.43
N TYR A 135 4.97 5.82 8.09
CA TYR A 135 4.34 7.11 7.78
C TYR A 135 4.24 7.31 6.27
N PHE A 136 3.28 8.11 5.82
CA PHE A 136 3.11 8.59 4.44
C PHE A 136 3.71 7.70 3.32
N PRO A 137 3.09 6.54 3.02
CA PRO A 137 3.57 5.62 2.00
C PRO A 137 3.73 6.32 0.65
N PHE A 138 4.88 6.11 0.00
CA PHE A 138 5.23 6.77 -1.27
C PHE A 138 5.36 5.77 -2.44
N LEU A 139 5.50 4.48 -2.14
CA LEU A 139 5.52 3.40 -3.14
C LEU A 139 4.70 2.21 -2.64
N LEU A 140 3.87 1.65 -3.53
CA LEU A 140 3.00 0.51 -3.25
C LEU A 140 3.21 -0.59 -4.31
N CYS A 141 3.04 -1.85 -3.92
CA CYS A 141 3.05 -2.98 -4.84
C CYS A 141 1.88 -3.93 -4.55
N GLU A 142 1.28 -4.44 -5.62
CA GLU A 142 0.30 -5.54 -5.59
C GLU A 142 0.71 -6.58 -6.64
N ALA A 143 0.92 -7.81 -6.19
CA ALA A 143 1.22 -8.96 -7.01
C ALA A 143 -0.03 -9.81 -7.18
N LYS A 144 -0.25 -10.35 -8.37
CA LYS A 144 -1.29 -11.34 -8.65
C LYS A 144 -0.67 -12.53 -9.37
N CYS A 145 -1.42 -13.62 -9.49
CA CYS A 145 -0.94 -14.82 -10.17
C CYS A 145 -2.08 -15.57 -10.85
N GLY A 146 -1.77 -16.18 -12.00
CA GLY A 146 -2.67 -17.08 -12.71
C GLY A 146 -3.87 -16.36 -13.34
N LYS A 147 -5.09 -16.87 -13.13
CA LYS A 147 -6.32 -16.33 -13.75
C LYS A 147 -6.83 -15.03 -13.12
N LYS A 148 -6.24 -14.58 -12.01
CA LYS A 148 -6.62 -13.31 -11.38
C LYS A 148 -6.11 -12.17 -12.25
N ASN A 149 -6.98 -11.20 -12.52
CA ASN A 149 -6.66 -10.12 -13.43
C ASN A 149 -5.72 -9.12 -12.73
N ILE A 150 -4.64 -8.71 -13.39
CA ILE A 150 -3.79 -7.57 -12.95
C ILE A 150 -4.61 -6.29 -12.68
N ASN A 151 -5.81 -6.18 -13.26
CA ASN A 151 -6.77 -5.11 -12.97
C ASN A 151 -7.30 -5.12 -11.52
N ASP A 152 -7.26 -6.27 -10.82
CA ASP A 152 -7.58 -6.34 -9.39
C ASP A 152 -6.47 -5.71 -8.55
N ALA A 153 -5.20 -5.99 -8.87
CA ALA A 153 -4.05 -5.29 -8.29
C ALA A 153 -4.13 -3.79 -8.54
N ASP A 154 -4.46 -3.37 -9.76
CA ASP A 154 -4.65 -1.96 -10.09
C ASP A 154 -5.72 -1.29 -9.22
N ARG A 155 -6.85 -1.97 -8.98
CA ARG A 155 -7.94 -1.43 -8.15
C ARG A 155 -7.51 -1.29 -6.68
N GLN A 156 -6.81 -2.29 -6.15
CA GLN A 156 -6.27 -2.26 -4.79
C GLN A 156 -5.24 -1.14 -4.64
N ASN A 157 -4.29 -1.04 -5.57
CA ASN A 157 -3.29 0.03 -5.61
C ASN A 157 -3.92 1.42 -5.71
N VAL A 158 -4.94 1.62 -6.56
CA VAL A 158 -5.64 2.91 -6.66
C VAL A 158 -6.30 3.29 -5.35
N HIS A 159 -6.92 2.34 -4.66
CA HIS A 159 -7.56 2.60 -3.38
C HIS A 159 -6.54 3.03 -2.32
N SER A 160 -5.49 2.23 -2.12
CA SER A 160 -4.41 2.50 -1.16
C SER A 160 -3.68 3.81 -1.48
N ALA A 161 -3.32 4.04 -2.74
CA ALA A 161 -2.64 5.25 -3.17
C ALA A 161 -3.50 6.51 -2.98
N SER A 162 -4.82 6.41 -3.19
CA SER A 162 -5.73 7.55 -2.96
C SER A 162 -5.75 7.98 -1.49
N ILE A 163 -5.71 7.02 -0.56
CA ILE A 163 -5.63 7.32 0.88
C ILE A 163 -4.28 7.96 1.22
N ALA A 164 -3.18 7.43 0.69
CA ALA A 164 -1.83 7.98 0.89
C ALA A 164 -1.69 9.41 0.32
N VAL A 165 -2.17 9.63 -0.91
CA VAL A 165 -2.23 10.97 -1.54
C VAL A 165 -3.08 11.93 -0.70
N ASN A 166 -4.26 11.50 -0.23
CA ASN A 166 -5.12 12.33 0.61
C ASN A 166 -4.42 12.75 1.90
N ALA A 167 -3.71 11.84 2.57
CA ALA A 167 -2.97 12.16 3.79
C ALA A 167 -1.99 13.32 3.60
N ILE A 168 -1.25 13.31 2.50
CA ILE A 168 -0.29 14.38 2.16
C ILE A 168 -1.03 15.68 1.84
N VAL A 169 -2.15 15.63 1.09
CA VAL A 169 -2.97 16.81 0.82
C VAL A 169 -3.53 17.42 2.10
N GLN A 170 -4.04 16.60 3.03
CA GLN A 170 -4.56 17.09 4.31
C GLN A 170 -3.45 17.72 5.15
N LEU A 171 -2.26 17.12 5.19
CA LEU A 171 -1.10 17.67 5.89
C LEU A 171 -0.70 19.03 5.31
N CYS A 172 -0.53 19.12 4.00
CA CYS A 172 -0.19 20.38 3.33
C CYS A 172 -1.28 21.44 3.52
N ARG A 173 -2.57 21.06 3.51
CA ARG A 173 -3.68 21.98 3.78
C ARG A 173 -3.61 22.54 5.20
N ALA A 174 -3.25 21.73 6.18
CA ALA A 174 -3.04 22.18 7.55
C ALA A 174 -1.84 23.13 7.69
N ALA A 175 -0.89 23.06 6.75
CA ALA A 175 0.24 23.95 6.62
C ALA A 175 -0.05 25.22 5.78
N GLY A 176 -1.28 25.39 5.28
CA GLY A 176 -1.78 26.51 4.47
C GLY A 176 -2.42 26.08 3.15
N GLU A 177 -3.47 26.78 2.69
CA GLU A 177 -4.20 26.39 1.47
C GLU A 177 -3.30 26.44 0.22
N ASP A 178 -2.47 27.47 0.07
CA ASP A 178 -1.50 27.59 -1.04
C ASP A 178 -0.56 26.37 -1.12
N SER A 179 -0.18 25.82 0.04
CA SER A 179 0.65 24.62 0.12
C SER A 179 -0.07 23.41 -0.46
N ALA A 180 -1.35 23.23 -0.13
CA ALA A 180 -2.17 22.17 -0.70
C ALA A 180 -2.43 22.37 -2.20
N GLU A 181 -2.83 23.58 -2.62
CA GLU A 181 -3.14 23.88 -4.02
C GLU A 181 -1.96 23.62 -4.95
N SER A 182 -0.73 23.87 -4.48
CA SER A 182 0.51 23.58 -5.22
C SER A 182 0.68 22.08 -5.58
N LEU A 183 0.00 21.17 -4.87
CA LEU A 183 0.06 19.73 -5.13
C LEU A 183 -0.81 19.29 -6.30
N SER A 184 -1.73 20.15 -6.78
CA SER A 184 -2.68 19.79 -7.84
C SER A 184 -1.93 19.34 -9.10
N GLY A 185 -2.19 18.12 -9.56
CA GLY A 185 -1.55 17.50 -10.72
C GLY A 185 -0.16 16.89 -10.45
N HIS A 186 0.42 17.06 -9.25
CA HIS A 186 1.74 16.52 -8.92
C HIS A 186 1.66 15.09 -8.41
N ILE A 187 2.50 14.21 -8.93
CA ILE A 187 2.58 12.81 -8.46
C ILE A 187 3.16 12.79 -7.03
N LEU A 188 2.43 12.15 -6.12
CA LEU A 188 2.79 12.03 -4.71
C LEU A 188 3.05 10.58 -4.29
N VAL A 189 2.51 9.59 -5.01
CA VAL A 189 2.66 8.17 -4.69
C VAL A 189 2.83 7.39 -5.99
N PHE A 190 3.72 6.41 -6.01
CA PHE A 190 3.81 5.43 -7.10
C PHE A 190 3.17 4.11 -6.69
N SER A 191 2.63 3.39 -7.67
CA SER A 191 2.23 2.00 -7.48
C SER A 191 2.70 1.13 -8.62
N ILE A 192 3.09 -0.09 -8.28
CA ILE A 192 3.45 -1.14 -9.22
C ILE A 192 2.44 -2.28 -9.06
N SER A 193 1.76 -2.63 -10.15
CA SER A 193 0.93 -3.84 -10.21
C SER A 193 1.64 -4.84 -11.09
N HIS A 194 1.77 -6.08 -10.66
CA HIS A 194 2.32 -7.10 -11.54
C HIS A 194 1.64 -8.45 -11.35
N ASP A 195 1.75 -9.29 -12.36
CA ASP A 195 1.49 -10.71 -12.25
C ASP A 195 2.74 -11.49 -12.67
N ASN A 196 2.54 -12.74 -13.11
CA ASN A 196 3.61 -13.58 -13.62
C ASN A 196 3.94 -13.34 -15.10
N GLU A 197 3.35 -12.34 -15.75
CA GLU A 197 3.53 -12.05 -17.18
C GLU A 197 3.86 -10.58 -17.43
N ARG A 198 3.25 -9.65 -16.69
CA ARG A 198 3.33 -8.21 -16.96
C ARG A 198 3.50 -7.38 -15.70
N VAL A 199 4.05 -6.19 -15.89
CA VAL A 199 4.20 -5.16 -14.85
C VAL A 199 3.59 -3.87 -15.37
N LYS A 200 2.78 -3.20 -14.53
CA LYS A 200 2.21 -1.88 -14.79
C LYS A 200 2.62 -0.91 -13.70
N ILE A 201 3.03 0.28 -14.12
CA ILE A 201 3.51 1.34 -13.23
C ILE A 201 2.58 2.54 -13.36
N TYR A 202 2.18 3.10 -12.21
CA TYR A 202 1.34 4.27 -12.13
C TYR A 202 1.88 5.31 -11.15
N GLY A 203 1.69 6.58 -11.46
CA GLY A 203 1.83 7.68 -10.52
C GLY A 203 0.46 8.22 -10.11
N HIS A 204 0.25 8.45 -8.82
CA HIS A 204 -1.01 8.90 -8.24
C HIS A 204 -0.89 10.35 -7.77
N PHE A 205 -1.90 11.14 -8.07
CA PHE A 205 -1.89 12.58 -7.84
C PHE A 205 -3.29 13.12 -7.50
N PRO A 206 -3.37 14.22 -6.75
CA PRO A 206 -4.63 14.90 -6.49
C PRO A 206 -4.93 15.94 -7.57
N ILE A 207 -6.21 16.24 -7.77
CA ILE A 207 -6.66 17.49 -8.39
C ILE A 207 -7.48 18.25 -7.36
N ILE A 208 -7.00 19.44 -7.01
CA ILE A 208 -7.55 20.32 -6.00
C ILE A 208 -8.13 21.54 -6.72
N ARG A 209 -9.44 21.75 -6.57
CA ARG A 209 -10.20 22.88 -7.13
C ARG A 209 -11.38 23.19 -6.24
N ASP A 210 -11.63 24.47 -5.97
CA ASP A 210 -12.78 24.95 -5.20
C ASP A 210 -12.96 24.24 -3.85
N GLY A 211 -11.85 24.02 -3.13
CA GLY A 211 -11.82 23.31 -1.85
C GLY A 211 -12.10 21.80 -1.92
N ARG A 212 -12.32 21.24 -3.12
CA ARG A 212 -12.54 19.80 -3.34
C ARG A 212 -11.28 19.14 -3.84
N THR A 213 -11.03 17.91 -3.39
CA THR A 213 -9.90 17.08 -3.83
C THR A 213 -10.45 15.82 -4.51
N THR A 214 -9.93 15.52 -5.70
CA THR A 214 -10.19 14.25 -6.42
C THR A 214 -8.89 13.54 -6.69
N PHE A 215 -8.90 12.21 -6.71
CA PHE A 215 -7.70 11.39 -6.83
C PHE A 215 -7.64 10.72 -8.20
N HIS A 216 -6.49 10.84 -8.86
CA HIS A 216 -6.28 10.38 -10.22
C HIS A 216 -4.98 9.60 -10.32
N ARG A 217 -4.88 8.78 -11.36
CA ARG A 217 -3.65 8.08 -11.72
C ARG A 217 -3.19 8.46 -13.12
N TYR A 218 -1.88 8.49 -13.27
CA TYR A 218 -1.14 8.62 -14.50
C TYR A 218 -0.52 7.27 -14.83
N TYR A 219 -0.80 6.77 -16.03
CA TYR A 219 -0.17 5.56 -16.54
C TYR A 219 1.27 5.89 -16.95
N VAL A 220 2.23 5.31 -16.23
CA VAL A 220 3.66 5.57 -16.41
C VAL A 220 4.24 4.60 -17.43
N HIS A 221 4.03 3.30 -17.24
CA HIS A 221 4.59 2.27 -18.12
C HIS A 221 3.86 0.91 -17.97
N ASP A 222 3.96 0.06 -18.99
CA ASP A 222 3.56 -1.36 -18.99
C ASP A 222 4.59 -2.12 -19.82
N TYR A 223 5.10 -3.22 -19.28
CA TYR A 223 6.04 -4.08 -19.96
C TYR A 223 5.82 -5.55 -19.56
N SER A 224 6.31 -6.43 -20.41
CA SER A 224 6.18 -7.87 -20.26
C SER A 224 7.41 -8.44 -19.57
N LEU A 225 7.22 -9.27 -18.54
CA LEU A 225 8.28 -10.03 -17.89
C LEU A 225 8.82 -11.15 -18.80
N ASP A 226 8.00 -11.65 -19.72
CA ASP A 226 8.38 -12.64 -20.74
C ASP A 226 8.96 -12.01 -22.02
N GLY A 227 8.94 -10.67 -22.12
CA GLY A 227 9.34 -9.92 -23.31
C GLY A 227 10.80 -10.19 -23.67
N HIS A 228 11.02 -10.86 -24.80
CA HIS A 228 12.34 -11.14 -25.37
C HIS A 228 13.33 -11.80 -24.40
N TYR A 229 12.90 -12.82 -23.65
CA TYR A 229 13.77 -13.58 -22.73
C TYR A 229 14.35 -12.77 -21.57
N GLY A 230 13.61 -11.78 -21.04
CA GLY A 230 14.06 -11.02 -19.88
C GLY A 230 14.94 -9.82 -20.24
N ARG A 231 14.77 -9.27 -21.44
CA ARG A 231 15.35 -7.98 -21.85
C ARG A 231 14.95 -6.86 -20.91
N ASP A 232 13.65 -6.77 -20.63
CA ASP A 232 13.08 -5.68 -19.84
C ASP A 232 13.06 -6.02 -18.32
N ARG A 233 13.77 -7.07 -17.90
CA ARG A 233 13.71 -7.60 -16.53
C ARG A 233 14.13 -6.59 -15.46
N ASN A 234 15.05 -5.69 -15.81
CA ASN A 234 15.56 -4.68 -14.88
C ASN A 234 14.67 -3.44 -14.83
N THR A 235 13.71 -3.27 -15.73
CA THR A 235 12.90 -2.04 -15.86
C THR A 235 12.22 -1.66 -14.55
N GLY A 236 11.57 -2.63 -13.88
CA GLY A 236 10.92 -2.40 -12.59
C GLY A 236 11.93 -2.07 -11.49
N SER A 237 13.00 -2.86 -11.40
CA SER A 237 14.04 -2.67 -10.39
C SER A 237 14.67 -1.28 -10.50
N ASN A 238 15.06 -0.89 -11.72
CA ASN A 238 15.67 0.40 -12.02
C ASN A 238 14.72 1.54 -11.70
N PHE A 239 13.45 1.44 -12.13
CA PHE A 239 12.43 2.43 -11.80
C PHE A 239 12.25 2.59 -10.28
N THR A 240 12.13 1.47 -9.55
CA THR A 240 11.93 1.48 -8.09
C THR A 240 13.13 2.12 -7.37
N ARG A 241 14.36 1.77 -7.76
CA ARG A 241 15.58 2.38 -7.20
C ARG A 241 15.68 3.85 -7.55
N ALA A 242 15.24 4.26 -8.74
CA ALA A 242 15.13 5.67 -9.10
C ALA A 242 14.11 6.40 -8.20
N VAL A 243 12.96 5.78 -7.89
CA VAL A 243 11.98 6.33 -6.95
C VAL A 243 12.61 6.54 -5.57
N TYR A 244 13.38 5.58 -5.09
CA TYR A 244 14.12 5.67 -3.83
C TYR A 244 15.17 6.79 -3.82
N ARG A 245 15.94 6.92 -4.90
CA ARG A 245 17.05 7.88 -5.00
C ARG A 245 16.58 9.31 -5.28
N ASP A 246 15.67 9.48 -6.24
CA ASP A 246 15.38 10.79 -6.84
C ASP A 246 14.04 11.36 -6.33
N PHE A 247 13.02 10.51 -6.16
CA PHE A 247 11.69 10.97 -5.76
C PHE A 247 11.54 11.06 -4.24
N TYR A 248 11.93 10.02 -3.50
CA TYR A 248 11.70 9.92 -2.06
C TYR A 248 12.32 11.08 -1.26
N PRO A 249 13.57 11.52 -1.48
CA PRO A 249 14.16 12.61 -0.71
C PRO A 249 13.42 13.94 -0.90
N LEU A 250 13.03 14.25 -2.14
CA LEU A 250 12.24 15.45 -2.46
C LEU A 250 10.83 15.36 -1.85
N HIS A 251 10.25 14.17 -1.85
CA HIS A 251 8.94 13.93 -1.27
C HIS A 251 8.96 14.05 0.27
N LEU A 252 10.00 13.51 0.91
CA LEU A 252 10.22 13.64 2.35
C LEU A 252 10.40 15.11 2.75
N GLN A 253 11.21 15.87 2.01
CA GLN A 253 11.41 17.30 2.26
C GLN A 253 10.08 18.06 2.21
N ARG A 254 9.21 17.75 1.25
CA ARG A 254 7.86 18.32 1.15
C ARG A 254 7.02 18.03 2.40
N ILE A 255 7.05 16.80 2.89
CA ILE A 255 6.35 16.40 4.12
C ILE A 255 6.91 17.18 5.32
N GLN A 256 8.23 17.21 5.50
CA GLN A 256 8.90 17.92 6.60
C GLN A 256 8.59 19.42 6.58
N GLN A 257 8.59 20.05 5.40
CA GLN A 257 8.19 21.46 5.26
C GLN A 257 6.74 21.72 5.69
N ALA A 258 5.83 20.81 5.40
CA ALA A 258 4.45 20.93 5.86
C ALA A 258 4.34 20.71 7.38
N VAL A 259 5.06 19.73 7.94
CA VAL A 259 5.12 19.47 9.39
C VAL A 259 5.69 20.67 10.14
N ALA A 260 6.73 21.32 9.62
CA ALA A 260 7.36 22.47 10.26
C ALA A 260 6.37 23.62 10.53
N ARG A 261 5.34 23.76 9.68
CA ARG A 261 4.29 24.79 9.80
C ARG A 261 3.13 24.40 10.72
N LEU A 262 3.08 23.17 11.21
CA LEU A 262 2.04 22.76 12.16
C LEU A 262 2.29 23.39 13.55
N PRO A 263 1.22 23.65 14.32
CA PRO A 263 1.34 24.09 15.71
C PRO A 263 2.14 23.09 16.55
N ASP A 264 3.09 23.59 17.33
CA ASP A 264 3.85 22.76 18.26
C ASP A 264 3.09 22.64 19.60
N PRO A 265 2.58 21.44 19.95
CA PRO A 265 1.86 21.24 21.21
C PRO A 265 2.73 21.48 22.46
N ARG A 266 4.06 21.38 22.32
CA ARG A 266 5.01 21.57 23.42
C ARG A 266 5.10 23.03 23.88
N ILE A 267 4.81 23.98 22.99
CA ILE A 267 4.82 25.42 23.30
C ILE A 267 3.52 25.83 24.00
N THR A 268 2.38 25.26 23.58
CA THR A 268 1.07 25.57 24.17
C THR A 268 0.97 25.15 25.64
N SER A 269 1.64 24.05 26.03
CA SER A 269 1.66 23.55 27.41
C SER A 269 2.34 24.50 28.41
N ILE A 270 3.30 25.33 27.96
CA ILE A 270 4.08 26.21 28.85
C ILE A 270 3.26 27.44 29.27
N VAL A 271 2.34 27.90 28.42
CA VAL A 271 1.51 29.09 28.69
C VAL A 271 0.39 28.76 29.70
N SER A 272 -0.06 27.51 29.76
CA SER A 272 -1.08 27.06 30.72
C SER A 272 -0.56 26.99 32.16
N ASP A 273 0.72 26.67 32.37
CA ASP A 273 1.33 26.60 33.71
C ASP A 273 1.66 27.96 34.32
N LEU A 274 1.74 29.03 33.50
CA LEU A 274 2.01 30.39 33.98
C LEU A 274 0.75 31.16 34.37
N SER A 275 -0.45 30.59 34.21
CA SER A 275 -1.74 31.23 34.50
C SER A 275 -2.38 30.81 35.83
N VAL A 276 -1.72 29.95 36.63
CA VAL A 276 -2.23 29.53 37.95
C VAL A 276 -1.37 30.14 39.06
N GLY A 277 -1.48 31.45 39.21
CA GLY A 277 -0.82 32.18 40.28
C GLY A 277 -1.49 33.52 40.46
N GLU A 278 -2.58 33.54 41.23
CA GLU A 278 -3.07 34.64 42.09
C GLU A 278 -4.56 34.48 42.38
N ALA A 279 -4.89 33.71 43.43
CA ALA A 279 -6.03 33.98 44.30
C ALA A 279 -5.81 33.28 45.64
N GLU A 280 -5.92 34.06 46.70
CA GLU A 280 -5.41 33.82 48.04
C GLU A 280 -6.19 32.80 48.87
N THR A 281 -5.41 32.24 49.80
CA THR A 281 -5.69 31.44 50.98
C THR A 281 -6.77 32.04 51.91
N GLN A 282 -7.73 31.22 52.36
CA GLN A 282 -8.29 31.32 53.73
C GLN A 282 -8.52 29.92 54.32
N ALA A 283 -8.12 29.79 55.58
CA ALA A 283 -8.03 28.57 56.37
C ALA A 283 -9.24 28.35 57.29
N SER A 284 -9.44 27.10 57.72
CA SER A 284 -9.83 26.65 59.08
C SER A 284 -9.78 25.10 59.08
N GLU A 285 -8.88 24.45 59.83
CA GLU A 285 -9.10 23.86 61.18
C GLU A 285 -10.18 22.75 61.20
N GLN A 286 -10.08 21.59 61.87
CA GLN A 286 -9.08 20.76 62.56
C GLN A 286 -9.87 19.53 63.12
N SER A 287 -9.30 18.31 63.12
CA SER A 287 -9.53 17.18 64.09
C SER A 287 -10.96 16.64 64.35
N SER A 288 -11.31 15.37 64.62
CA SER A 288 -10.64 14.13 65.03
C SER A 288 -11.64 12.94 65.01
N GLN A 289 -11.09 11.71 64.97
CA GLN A 289 -11.54 10.45 65.61
C GLN A 289 -12.57 9.50 64.94
N ASP A 290 -12.02 8.42 64.37
CA ASP A 290 -12.09 6.98 64.73
C ASP A 290 -13.40 6.20 65.01
N MET A 291 -13.31 4.91 64.60
CA MET A 291 -14.12 3.69 64.86
C MET A 291 -15.33 3.47 63.92
N ASP A 292 -15.64 2.30 63.32
CA ASP A 292 -15.08 0.94 63.32
C ASP A 292 -15.73 0.10 62.18
N SER A 293 -15.02 -0.96 61.77
CA SER A 293 -15.43 -2.24 61.16
C SER A 293 -16.42 -2.33 59.97
N SER A 294 -15.94 -2.87 58.83
CA SER A 294 -16.15 -4.27 58.43
C SER A 294 -16.12 -4.53 56.90
N ALA A 295 -15.38 -5.59 56.55
CA ALA A 295 -15.58 -6.55 55.44
C ALA A 295 -15.87 -6.05 54.00
N ARG A 296 -14.87 -6.26 53.13
CA ARG A 296 -15.00 -6.36 51.67
C ARG A 296 -16.04 -7.41 51.22
N PRO A 297 -16.77 -7.15 50.12
CA PRO A 297 -17.21 -8.18 49.19
C PRO A 297 -16.49 -8.09 47.83
N PRO A 298 -16.38 -9.21 47.08
CA PRO A 298 -15.46 -9.34 45.95
C PRO A 298 -16.04 -8.85 44.60
N LEU A 299 -15.10 -8.56 43.69
CA LEU A 299 -15.27 -8.29 42.27
C LEU A 299 -16.28 -9.24 41.59
N ARG A 300 -17.41 -8.68 41.12
CA ARG A 300 -18.34 -9.36 40.21
C ARG A 300 -17.82 -9.29 38.78
N ARG A 301 -17.31 -10.43 38.30
CA ARG A 301 -16.99 -10.71 36.91
C ARG A 301 -18.29 -10.77 36.08
N VAL A 302 -18.54 -9.78 35.23
CA VAL A 302 -19.66 -9.81 34.28
C VAL A 302 -19.32 -10.82 33.18
N LYS A 303 -20.05 -11.95 33.13
CA LYS A 303 -20.03 -12.89 32.00
C LYS A 303 -20.84 -12.29 30.85
N SER A 304 -20.19 -11.93 29.75
CA SER A 304 -20.87 -11.57 28.50
C SER A 304 -21.54 -12.82 27.94
N ARG A 305 -22.87 -12.84 27.94
CA ARG A 305 -23.70 -13.96 27.47
C ARG A 305 -24.16 -13.75 26.01
N GLY A 306 -23.41 -12.98 25.22
CA GLY A 306 -23.74 -12.61 23.83
C GLY A 306 -22.89 -13.27 22.73
N SER A 307 -21.72 -13.81 23.04
CA SER A 307 -20.75 -14.24 22.00
C SER A 307 -21.01 -15.62 21.39
N GLN A 308 -21.77 -16.49 22.06
CA GLN A 308 -22.03 -17.85 21.56
C GLN A 308 -23.03 -17.88 20.40
N GLY A 309 -24.06 -17.02 20.43
CA GLY A 309 -25.06 -16.92 19.36
C GLY A 309 -24.46 -16.40 18.06
N GLU A 310 -23.65 -15.35 18.14
CA GLU A 310 -22.96 -14.73 16.99
C GLU A 310 -21.92 -15.67 16.37
N LEU A 311 -21.14 -16.40 17.19
CA LEU A 311 -20.19 -17.39 16.69
C LEU A 311 -20.90 -18.55 15.96
N THR A 312 -22.10 -18.93 16.41
CA THR A 312 -22.88 -20.00 15.77
C THR A 312 -23.46 -19.53 14.43
N LEU A 313 -23.92 -18.28 14.36
CA LEU A 313 -24.40 -17.66 13.13
C LEU A 313 -23.26 -17.49 12.10
N MET A 314 -22.09 -17.07 12.55
CA MET A 314 -20.90 -16.92 11.70
C MET A 314 -20.41 -18.27 11.15
N LYS A 315 -20.46 -19.34 11.96
CA LYS A 315 -20.17 -20.70 11.48
C LYS A 315 -21.18 -21.19 10.42
N GLN A 316 -22.47 -20.89 10.59
CA GLN A 316 -23.49 -21.20 9.57
C GLN A 316 -23.28 -20.40 8.28
N GLN A 317 -22.88 -19.14 8.37
CA GLN A 317 -22.57 -18.32 7.19
C GLN A 317 -21.32 -18.83 6.46
N MET A 318 -20.26 -19.19 7.18
CA MET A 318 -19.05 -19.79 6.59
C MET A 318 -19.36 -21.11 5.87
N ALA A 319 -20.18 -21.99 6.47
CA ALA A 319 -20.58 -23.24 5.84
C ALA A 319 -21.40 -23.03 4.55
N LYS A 320 -22.26 -22.00 4.50
CA LYS A 320 -23.01 -21.64 3.28
C LYS A 320 -22.08 -21.10 2.19
N ILE A 321 -21.09 -20.29 2.55
CA ILE A 321 -20.09 -19.75 1.61
C ILE A 321 -19.25 -20.89 1.03
N GLU A 322 -18.82 -21.83 1.88
CA GLU A 322 -18.05 -23.00 1.46
C GLU A 322 -18.85 -23.89 0.50
N GLN A 323 -20.14 -24.12 0.77
CA GLN A 323 -21.03 -24.85 -0.14
C GLN A 323 -21.23 -24.13 -1.48
N MET A 324 -21.42 -22.81 -1.47
CA MET A 324 -21.50 -22.03 -2.72
C MET A 324 -20.20 -22.13 -3.53
N TYR A 325 -19.05 -22.00 -2.86
CA TYR A 325 -17.75 -22.06 -3.52
C TYR A 325 -17.50 -23.44 -4.15
N LYS A 326 -17.88 -24.51 -3.44
CA LYS A 326 -17.78 -25.88 -3.97
C LYS A 326 -18.70 -26.10 -5.17
N ALA A 327 -19.94 -25.62 -5.11
CA ALA A 327 -20.89 -25.72 -6.24
C ALA A 327 -20.39 -24.93 -7.47
N GLN A 328 -19.80 -23.75 -7.25
CA GLN A 328 -19.22 -22.95 -8.33
C GLN A 328 -18.02 -23.65 -8.98
N LEU A 329 -17.17 -24.30 -8.18
CA LEU A 329 -16.03 -25.07 -8.68
C LEU A 329 -16.48 -26.28 -9.50
N GLU A 330 -17.50 -27.01 -9.04
CA GLU A 330 -18.09 -28.13 -9.79
C GLU A 330 -18.73 -27.67 -11.10
N GLN A 331 -19.41 -26.52 -11.11
CA GLN A 331 -19.98 -25.94 -12.33
C GLN A 331 -18.88 -25.54 -13.33
N GLN A 332 -17.79 -24.96 -12.85
CA GLN A 332 -16.65 -24.58 -13.69
C GLN A 332 -15.93 -25.82 -14.27
N GLN A 333 -15.80 -26.89 -13.49
CA GLN A 333 -15.24 -28.17 -13.96
C GLN A 333 -16.11 -28.78 -15.06
N LYS A 334 -17.44 -28.80 -14.87
CA LYS A 334 -18.38 -29.28 -15.91
C LYS A 334 -18.30 -28.47 -17.20
N GLN A 335 -18.17 -27.15 -17.12
CA GLN A 335 -17.99 -26.29 -18.30
C GLN A 335 -16.67 -26.57 -19.02
N MET A 336 -15.57 -26.75 -18.28
CA MET A 336 -14.28 -27.10 -18.85
C MET A 336 -14.31 -28.46 -19.56
N GLU A 337 -15.01 -29.43 -18.97
CA GLU A 337 -15.14 -30.78 -19.55
C GLU A 337 -16.00 -30.75 -20.82
N GLN A 338 -17.11 -30.01 -20.83
CA GLN A 338 -17.90 -29.78 -22.04
C GLN A 338 -17.09 -29.12 -23.16
N GLN A 339 -16.33 -28.07 -22.85
CA GLN A 339 -15.46 -27.42 -23.85
C GLN A 339 -14.39 -28.37 -24.40
N ARG A 340 -13.85 -29.25 -23.54
CA ARG A 340 -12.87 -30.25 -23.97
C ARG A 340 -13.49 -31.28 -24.91
N GLU A 341 -14.70 -31.76 -24.60
CA GLU A 341 -15.42 -32.69 -25.48
C GLU A 341 -15.79 -32.05 -26.83
N GLU A 342 -16.24 -30.80 -26.83
CA GLU A 342 -16.52 -30.06 -28.06
C GLU A 342 -15.26 -29.86 -28.90
N SER A 343 -14.14 -29.50 -28.27
CA SER A 343 -12.86 -29.35 -28.94
C SER A 343 -12.38 -30.67 -29.55
N GLN A 344 -12.51 -31.78 -28.84
CA GLN A 344 -12.16 -33.10 -29.37
C GLN A 344 -13.04 -33.48 -30.57
N LYS A 345 -14.35 -33.20 -30.53
CA LYS A 345 -15.24 -33.43 -31.68
C LYS A 345 -14.84 -32.60 -32.89
N GLN A 346 -14.45 -31.34 -32.69
CA GLN A 346 -13.95 -30.48 -33.77
C GLN A 346 -12.65 -31.01 -34.38
N ILE A 347 -11.72 -31.49 -33.57
CA ILE A 347 -10.46 -32.08 -34.04
C ILE A 347 -10.73 -33.31 -34.91
N VAL A 348 -11.57 -34.23 -34.43
CA VAL A 348 -11.93 -35.45 -35.19
C VAL A 348 -12.64 -35.12 -36.51
N LEU A 349 -13.46 -34.07 -36.54
CA LEU A 349 -14.10 -33.60 -37.77
C LEU A 349 -13.06 -33.04 -38.75
N LEU A 350 -12.10 -32.27 -38.25
CA LEU A 350 -11.01 -31.69 -39.06
C LEU A 350 -10.13 -32.79 -39.67
N GLU A 351 -9.78 -33.81 -38.88
CA GLU A 351 -9.01 -34.97 -39.34
C GLU A 351 -9.73 -35.74 -40.46
N ARG A 352 -11.06 -35.91 -40.36
CA ARG A 352 -11.85 -36.54 -41.43
C ARG A 352 -11.86 -35.74 -42.73
N LEU A 353 -11.95 -34.40 -42.64
CA LEU A 353 -11.94 -33.53 -43.81
C LEU A 353 -10.56 -33.52 -44.50
N LEU A 354 -9.48 -33.58 -43.72
CA LEU A 354 -8.12 -33.70 -44.22
C LEU A 354 -7.88 -35.05 -44.91
N ALA A 355 -8.40 -36.16 -44.36
CA ALA A 355 -8.31 -37.46 -45.00
C ALA A 355 -9.08 -37.55 -46.34
N GLN A 356 -10.23 -36.87 -46.46
CA GLN A 356 -11.01 -36.81 -47.71
C GLN A 356 -10.35 -35.97 -48.80
N THR A 357 -9.57 -34.95 -48.43
CA THR A 357 -8.85 -34.09 -49.39
C THR A 357 -7.54 -34.71 -49.88
N GLN A 358 -6.96 -35.67 -49.13
CA GLN A 358 -5.78 -36.43 -49.55
C GLN A 358 -6.10 -37.70 -50.38
N SER A 359 -7.38 -38.08 -50.48
CA SER A 359 -7.86 -39.24 -51.26
C SER A 359 -8.45 -38.86 -52.63
N ARG A 360 -8.29 -37.60 -53.05
CA ARG A 360 -8.53 -37.09 -54.41
C ARG A 360 -7.19 -36.72 -55.03
#